data_AF-A0A1M5Z1E4-F1
#
_entry.id   AF-A0A1M5Z1E4-F1
#
_cell.length_a   1.000
_cell.length_b   1.000
_cell.length_c   1.000
_cell.angle_alpha   90.00
_cell.angle_beta   90.00
_cell.angle_gamma   90.00
#
_symmetry.space_group_name_H-M   'P 1'
#
loop_
_entity.id
_entity.type
_entity.pdbx_description
1 polymer ?
#
loop_
_entity_poly.entity_id
_entity_poly.type
_entity_poly.pdbx_seq_one_letter_code
_entity_poly.pdbx_strand_id
1 'polypeptide(L)'
;MRIVCRCQGGLFRMSDVRKSVVSKAGKAGKSGVSESGVSRRRAIGTLGAGAVTVTGIGAAYAYREAPAGSPPSSPPPVRKATATGANPVASENAHAGTASWNVPPEDRLSTKDRVGQIQGYASTTSVAPGEPITFHVSVRTPQPFRIAVYRLGHYDGAGGRLMTTGPRLTGSRQPTPVPHPGTGAIVCDWRPSWTHRVPTTWVSGVYMAVFQAEDGHRSCTPFVVREPNRAADLLVVLPFTTYQAYNQWPLDGRTGKNLYKGYARPGVVGNNAHRAFHVSFDRPYSDHGLPRWAELDLAFTRWVEAGGHDVTYATSVDLHEGRIDPERYTAMIFPGHDEYWSKPMRDTVEKAVDAGTHLAFLAANNIYFHVRLTDAPDGTPARTVACYKQTEDPAPDASGPTERWRDLEDEHGKKRGRAEQGLLGVQYNGILSEPAPLVVREPGHWFWAGTGLKDGEEISALVGGEADGYDDRMPSPEGAERTLLSESPYGDSFGKDGGRGRRIQNTSLCEHENGTLVFVAGTFLWPLALQDPAHHDPRVERATRNLIQRMLEARLQTEV
;
A
#
# COMPACT_ATOMS: atom_id res chain seq x y z
N MET A 1 6.90 -15.88 -50.79
CA MET A 1 8.15 -16.17 -50.05
C MET A 1 8.07 -15.40 -48.74
N ARG A 2 8.00 -16.13 -47.63
CA ARG A 2 7.73 -15.65 -46.26
C ARG A 2 8.93 -14.85 -45.73
N ILE A 3 8.70 -13.73 -45.05
CA ILE A 3 9.49 -13.34 -43.89
C ILE A 3 8.51 -12.91 -42.78
N VAL A 4 8.53 -13.72 -41.72
CA VAL A 4 7.74 -13.62 -40.50
C VAL A 4 8.43 -12.63 -39.57
N CYS A 5 7.72 -11.62 -39.07
CA CYS A 5 8.18 -10.81 -37.95
C CYS A 5 7.27 -11.10 -36.75
N ARG A 6 7.78 -11.91 -35.80
CA ARG A 6 7.20 -12.09 -34.47
C ARG A 6 7.51 -10.84 -33.65
N CYS A 7 6.48 -10.15 -33.16
CA CYS A 7 6.64 -9.21 -32.05
C CYS A 7 6.12 -9.87 -30.77
N GLN A 8 7.02 -10.03 -29.81
CA GLN A 8 6.74 -10.44 -28.43
C GLN A 8 6.02 -9.29 -27.70
N GLY A 9 5.02 -9.66 -26.89
CA GLY A 9 4.21 -8.75 -26.08
C GLY A 9 5.05 -7.90 -25.12
N GLY A 10 4.74 -6.61 -25.07
CA GLY A 10 5.38 -5.65 -24.18
C GLY A 10 4.48 -5.30 -23.02
N LEU A 11 4.82 -5.80 -21.82
CA LEU A 11 4.43 -5.16 -20.57
C LEU A 11 5.16 -3.81 -20.41
N PHE A 12 4.53 -2.92 -19.64
CA PHE A 12 4.94 -1.56 -19.25
C PHE A 12 6.47 -1.28 -19.32
N ARG A 13 6.86 -0.31 -20.16
CA ARG A 13 8.23 0.20 -20.24
C ARG A 13 8.50 1.22 -19.13
N MET A 14 9.71 1.18 -18.57
CA MET A 14 10.32 2.15 -17.62
C MET A 14 10.18 3.65 -17.97
N SER A 15 9.65 4.01 -19.14
CA SER A 15 9.40 5.40 -19.54
C SER A 15 8.36 6.12 -18.68
N ASP A 16 7.45 5.40 -18.02
CA ASP A 16 6.38 6.01 -17.21
C ASP A 16 6.80 6.33 -15.77
N VAL A 17 7.83 5.66 -15.26
CA VAL A 17 8.52 6.06 -14.01
C VAL A 17 9.42 7.28 -14.27
N ARG A 18 10.12 7.31 -15.42
CA ARG A 18 11.07 8.40 -15.76
C ARG A 18 10.43 9.77 -16.00
N LYS A 19 9.18 9.86 -16.45
CA LYS A 19 8.53 11.16 -16.76
C LYS A 19 7.80 11.80 -15.58
N SER A 20 7.60 11.08 -14.47
CA SER A 20 6.80 11.55 -13.34
C SER A 20 7.59 12.30 -12.25
N VAL A 21 8.93 12.23 -12.26
CA VAL A 21 9.77 12.69 -11.12
C VAL A 21 10.62 13.94 -11.44
N VAL A 22 10.64 14.44 -12.68
CA VAL A 22 11.43 15.65 -13.01
C VAL A 22 10.55 16.71 -13.70
N SER A 23 10.00 17.66 -12.93
CA SER A 23 9.65 18.98 -13.46
C SER A 23 10.66 20.01 -12.95
N LYS A 24 11.49 20.51 -13.86
CA LYS A 24 12.52 21.53 -13.64
C LYS A 24 11.98 22.74 -12.88
N ALA A 25 12.62 23.08 -11.76
CA ALA A 25 12.51 24.40 -11.14
C ALA A 25 13.07 25.46 -12.10
N GLY A 26 12.21 26.36 -12.57
CA GLY A 26 12.59 27.51 -13.38
C GLY A 26 13.26 28.60 -12.53
N LYS A 27 14.38 29.12 -13.03
CA LYS A 27 15.13 30.26 -12.48
C LYS A 27 14.22 31.47 -12.25
N ALA A 28 14.14 31.96 -11.02
CA ALA A 28 13.64 33.30 -10.71
C ALA A 28 14.78 34.31 -10.85
N GLY A 29 14.56 35.35 -11.66
CA GLY A 29 15.48 36.46 -11.89
C GLY A 29 15.65 37.33 -10.64
N LYS A 30 16.89 37.82 -10.46
CA LYS A 30 17.25 38.85 -9.49
C LYS A 30 16.63 40.19 -9.91
N SER A 31 15.95 40.86 -8.98
CA SER A 31 15.82 42.31 -8.96
C SER A 31 16.15 42.78 -7.55
N GLY A 32 17.24 43.53 -7.42
CA GLY A 32 17.68 44.10 -6.16
C GLY A 32 16.91 45.37 -5.82
N VAL A 33 16.79 45.64 -4.52
CA VAL A 33 16.67 46.98 -3.93
C VAL A 33 17.46 46.97 -2.62
N SER A 34 18.01 48.14 -2.31
CA SER A 34 19.18 48.47 -1.50
C SER A 34 19.03 48.44 0.03
N GLU A 35 20.22 48.44 0.64
CA GLU A 35 20.65 48.65 2.03
C GLU A 35 19.87 49.66 2.89
N SER A 36 19.80 49.39 4.21
CA SER A 36 20.46 50.20 5.26
C SER A 36 20.13 49.71 6.68
N GLY A 37 21.10 49.82 7.62
CA GLY A 37 20.79 50.12 9.03
C GLY A 37 21.06 49.08 10.13
N VAL A 38 22.33 48.87 10.47
CA VAL A 38 22.95 48.77 11.83
C VAL A 38 22.07 48.47 13.06
N SER A 39 22.44 47.46 13.87
CA SER A 39 22.97 47.64 15.25
C SER A 39 23.11 46.33 16.04
N ARG A 40 24.33 46.06 16.52
CA ARG A 40 24.66 45.11 17.60
C ARG A 40 24.48 45.80 18.95
N ARG A 41 23.84 45.15 19.94
CA ARG A 41 24.14 45.35 21.37
C ARG A 41 24.22 44.03 22.13
N ARG A 42 25.27 43.98 22.96
CA ARG A 42 25.65 42.93 23.92
C ARG A 42 24.76 42.95 25.17
N ALA A 43 24.68 41.83 25.88
CA ALA A 43 24.64 41.80 27.34
C ALA A 43 25.39 40.54 27.85
N ILE A 44 26.29 40.77 28.82
CA ILE A 44 27.14 39.81 29.55
C ILE A 44 26.78 39.94 31.04
N GLY A 45 26.84 38.83 31.78
CA GLY A 45 27.07 38.77 33.23
C GLY A 45 25.86 38.34 34.06
N THR A 46 25.95 37.54 35.15
CA THR A 46 27.09 36.94 35.86
C THR A 46 26.56 35.84 36.80
N LEU A 47 27.48 34.97 37.24
CA LEU A 47 27.36 33.81 38.14
C LEU A 47 26.71 34.05 39.52
N GLY A 48 26.17 32.96 40.09
CA GLY A 48 26.03 32.73 41.52
C GLY A 48 26.30 31.25 41.85
N ALA A 49 27.29 31.01 42.72
CA ALA A 49 27.82 29.70 43.10
C ALA A 49 27.07 29.07 44.28
N GLY A 50 27.09 27.73 44.36
CA GLY A 50 26.73 26.94 45.54
C GLY A 50 27.39 25.56 45.44
N ALA A 51 28.44 25.36 46.24
CA ALA A 51 29.23 24.12 46.34
C ALA A 51 28.49 23.01 47.11
N VAL A 52 28.94 21.75 46.98
CA VAL A 52 29.43 20.92 48.11
C VAL A 52 29.82 19.49 47.68
N THR A 53 31.09 19.19 47.99
CA THR A 53 31.78 17.90 48.29
C THR A 53 31.83 16.74 47.30
N VAL A 54 33.07 16.45 46.89
CA VAL A 54 33.57 15.17 46.38
C VAL A 54 34.05 14.32 47.57
N THR A 55 33.52 13.11 47.70
CA THR A 55 34.14 12.02 48.46
C THR A 55 34.34 10.85 47.51
N GLY A 56 35.61 10.58 47.19
CA GLY A 56 36.02 9.40 46.46
C GLY A 56 36.10 8.20 47.39
N ILE A 57 35.49 7.08 46.98
CA ILE A 57 35.80 5.73 47.47
C ILE A 57 35.83 4.84 46.24
N GLY A 58 36.99 4.26 45.95
CA GLY A 58 37.11 3.17 44.99
C GLY A 58 36.46 1.91 45.56
N ALA A 59 35.62 1.26 44.76
CA ALA A 59 35.16 -0.09 45.01
C ALA A 59 35.28 -0.89 43.72
N ALA A 60 35.99 -2.01 43.81
CA ALA A 60 36.21 -2.95 42.73
C ALA A 60 34.87 -3.47 42.17
N TYR A 61 34.76 -3.51 40.85
CA TYR A 61 33.69 -4.24 40.17
C TYR A 61 33.92 -5.73 40.37
N ALA A 62 33.24 -6.31 41.37
CA ALA A 62 33.02 -7.75 41.42
C ALA A 62 31.89 -8.10 40.44
N TYR A 63 32.18 -8.95 39.46
CA TYR A 63 31.17 -9.62 38.64
C TYR A 63 30.23 -10.39 39.58
N ARG A 64 28.96 -10.00 39.65
CA ARG A 64 27.88 -10.86 40.13
C ARG A 64 27.23 -11.50 38.91
N GLU A 65 27.38 -12.81 38.78
CA GLU A 65 26.51 -13.61 37.92
C GLU A 65 25.06 -13.39 38.37
N ALA A 66 24.22 -12.94 37.43
CA ALA A 66 22.79 -12.92 37.64
C ALA A 66 22.27 -14.37 37.73
N PRO A 67 21.34 -14.68 38.65
CA PRO A 67 20.74 -16.00 38.69
C PRO A 67 20.01 -16.27 37.38
N ALA A 68 20.22 -17.45 36.80
CA ALA A 68 19.52 -17.92 35.62
C ALA A 68 18.00 -17.74 35.81
N GLY A 69 17.41 -16.82 35.05
CA GLY A 69 15.97 -16.65 35.00
C GLY A 69 15.32 -17.96 34.58
N SER A 70 14.25 -18.35 35.29
CA SER A 70 13.43 -19.49 34.89
C SER A 70 12.96 -19.30 33.44
N PRO A 71 12.92 -20.37 32.61
CA PRO A 71 12.48 -20.25 31.24
C PRO A 71 11.06 -19.67 31.19
N PRO A 72 10.74 -18.82 30.20
CA PRO A 72 9.42 -18.23 30.07
C PRO A 72 8.35 -19.32 30.05
N SER A 73 7.23 -18.99 30.69
CA SER A 73 5.99 -19.74 30.66
C SER A 73 5.64 -20.14 29.22
N SER A 74 5.07 -21.34 29.09
CA SER A 74 4.69 -21.99 27.83
C SER A 74 4.25 -21.02 26.72
N PRO A 75 4.69 -21.23 25.47
CA PRO A 75 4.20 -20.44 24.35
C PRO A 75 2.66 -20.46 24.30
N PRO A 76 2.03 -19.38 23.83
CA PRO A 76 0.57 -19.34 23.69
C PRO A 76 0.09 -20.58 22.90
N PRO A 77 -1.10 -21.11 23.23
CA PRO A 77 -1.61 -22.32 22.61
C PRO A 77 -1.61 -22.16 21.09
N VAL A 78 -0.88 -23.03 20.41
CA VAL A 78 -0.80 -23.03 18.95
C VAL A 78 -2.20 -23.27 18.39
N ARG A 79 -2.61 -22.38 17.50
CA ARG A 79 -3.99 -22.30 17.00
C ARG A 79 -4.29 -23.47 16.06
N LYS A 80 -5.43 -24.12 16.28
CA LYS A 80 -5.90 -25.19 15.39
C LYS A 80 -6.20 -24.62 14.01
N ALA A 81 -5.53 -25.16 13.00
CA ALA A 81 -5.86 -24.93 11.61
C ALA A 81 -7.34 -25.27 11.36
N THR A 82 -8.04 -24.44 10.58
CA THR A 82 -9.16 -24.96 9.78
C THR A 82 -8.58 -25.98 8.81
N ALA A 83 -9.22 -27.15 8.72
CA ALA A 83 -8.77 -28.27 7.91
C ALA A 83 -8.37 -27.80 6.50
N THR A 84 -7.08 -27.97 6.18
CA THR A 84 -6.52 -27.86 4.84
C THR A 84 -7.08 -29.00 3.98
N GLY A 85 -8.28 -28.79 3.45
CA GLY A 85 -8.97 -29.79 2.62
C GLY A 85 -9.69 -29.20 1.41
N ALA A 86 -10.11 -27.94 1.48
CA ALA A 86 -10.61 -27.19 0.33
C ALA A 86 -9.85 -25.88 0.27
N ASN A 87 -8.90 -25.75 -0.65
CA ASN A 87 -8.39 -24.45 -1.09
C ASN A 87 -9.29 -24.00 -2.26
N PRO A 88 -10.30 -23.14 -2.02
CA PRO A 88 -11.24 -22.76 -3.07
C PRO A 88 -10.56 -21.97 -4.18
N VAL A 89 -9.48 -21.25 -3.86
CA VAL A 89 -8.68 -20.48 -4.82
C VAL A 89 -7.91 -21.39 -5.76
N ALA A 90 -7.35 -22.51 -5.28
CA ALA A 90 -6.71 -23.49 -6.14
C ALA A 90 -7.71 -24.13 -7.13
N SER A 91 -8.92 -24.44 -6.66
CA SER A 91 -9.99 -24.97 -7.51
C SER A 91 -10.50 -23.92 -8.51
N GLU A 92 -10.63 -22.67 -8.10
CA GLU A 92 -11.00 -21.56 -8.98
C GLU A 92 -9.97 -21.35 -10.08
N ASN A 93 -8.66 -21.43 -9.75
CA ASN A 93 -7.58 -21.26 -10.72
C ASN A 93 -7.47 -22.41 -11.74
N ALA A 94 -8.13 -23.55 -11.51
CA ALA A 94 -8.23 -24.62 -12.50
C ALA A 94 -9.20 -24.29 -13.65
N HIS A 95 -10.03 -23.24 -13.51
CA HIS A 95 -10.88 -22.78 -14.59
C HIS A 95 -10.10 -22.01 -15.66
N ALA A 96 -10.60 -22.08 -16.91
CA ALA A 96 -10.03 -21.31 -18.01
C ALA A 96 -10.07 -19.80 -17.74
N GLY A 97 -8.91 -19.15 -17.84
CA GLY A 97 -8.76 -17.72 -17.72
C GLY A 97 -8.86 -16.94 -19.04
N THR A 98 -8.72 -15.63 -18.95
CA THR A 98 -8.71 -14.68 -20.07
C THR A 98 -7.93 -13.43 -19.68
N ALA A 99 -7.23 -12.80 -20.63
CA ALA A 99 -6.60 -11.49 -20.45
C ALA A 99 -7.56 -10.31 -20.70
N SER A 100 -8.84 -10.59 -21.01
CA SER A 100 -9.81 -9.56 -21.40
C SER A 100 -10.08 -8.51 -20.32
N TRP A 101 -9.76 -8.78 -19.05
CA TRP A 101 -9.89 -7.83 -17.95
C TRP A 101 -8.94 -6.63 -18.06
N ASN A 102 -7.83 -6.76 -18.80
CA ASN A 102 -6.86 -5.69 -18.97
C ASN A 102 -7.48 -4.51 -19.74
N VAL A 103 -7.25 -3.28 -19.29
CA VAL A 103 -7.79 -2.05 -19.89
C VAL A 103 -6.69 -0.99 -20.02
N PRO A 104 -6.39 -0.50 -21.24
CA PRO A 104 -6.80 -1.06 -22.52
C PRO A 104 -6.02 -2.34 -22.85
N PRO A 105 -6.65 -3.36 -23.43
CA PRO A 105 -5.89 -4.35 -24.21
C PRO A 105 -5.36 -3.67 -25.50
N GLU A 106 -4.34 -4.26 -26.13
CA GLU A 106 -3.68 -3.71 -27.34
C GLU A 106 -4.67 -3.41 -28.49
N ASP A 107 -5.82 -4.08 -28.53
CA ASP A 107 -6.83 -4.02 -29.59
C ASP A 107 -8.06 -3.15 -29.28
N ARG A 108 -8.14 -2.48 -28.12
CA ARG A 108 -9.32 -1.67 -27.74
C ARG A 108 -8.97 -0.26 -27.27
N LEU A 109 -9.99 0.60 -27.32
CA LEU A 109 -9.86 2.00 -26.97
C LEU A 109 -9.90 2.20 -25.44
N SER A 110 -8.95 3.00 -24.94
CA SER A 110 -8.92 3.43 -23.54
C SER A 110 -9.68 4.73 -23.34
N THR A 111 -10.32 4.87 -22.18
CA THR A 111 -10.96 6.13 -21.76
C THR A 111 -9.92 7.15 -21.32
N LYS A 112 -10.21 8.44 -21.57
CA LYS A 112 -9.47 9.58 -21.02
C LYS A 112 -10.43 10.46 -20.23
N ASP A 113 -10.04 10.91 -19.04
CA ASP A 113 -10.97 11.66 -18.17
C ASP A 113 -11.50 12.94 -18.80
N ARG A 114 -10.64 13.69 -19.52
CA ARG A 114 -11.04 14.90 -20.26
C ARG A 114 -12.14 14.63 -21.29
N VAL A 115 -12.17 13.41 -21.82
CA VAL A 115 -13.05 13.01 -22.91
C VAL A 115 -14.30 12.33 -22.32
N GLY A 116 -14.16 11.50 -21.28
CA GLY A 116 -15.28 10.89 -20.57
C GLY A 116 -16.07 9.90 -21.40
N GLN A 117 -15.41 9.13 -22.29
CA GLN A 117 -16.11 8.19 -23.18
C GLN A 117 -17.00 7.22 -22.38
N ILE A 118 -16.40 6.52 -21.41
CA ILE A 118 -17.12 5.73 -20.42
C ILE A 118 -16.31 5.68 -19.12
N GLN A 119 -16.90 6.05 -17.99
CA GLN A 119 -16.25 6.02 -16.68
C GLN A 119 -17.23 5.42 -15.67
N GLY A 120 -16.72 4.79 -14.62
CA GLY A 120 -17.57 4.26 -13.58
C GLY A 120 -16.86 3.97 -12.27
N TYR A 121 -17.66 3.77 -11.23
CA TYR A 121 -17.22 3.37 -9.90
C TYR A 121 -18.23 2.43 -9.25
N ALA A 122 -17.80 1.77 -8.18
CA ALA A 122 -18.63 0.86 -7.39
C ALA A 122 -19.09 1.51 -6.07
N SER A 123 -20.26 1.09 -5.59
CA SER A 123 -20.86 1.57 -4.34
C SER A 123 -20.11 1.16 -3.07
N THR A 124 -19.18 0.21 -3.16
CA THR A 124 -18.37 -0.30 -2.04
C THR A 124 -17.02 -0.81 -2.57
N THR A 125 -16.01 -0.84 -1.70
CA THR A 125 -14.68 -1.41 -2.01
C THR A 125 -14.68 -2.94 -1.91
N SER A 126 -15.59 -3.50 -1.12
CA SER A 126 -15.71 -4.94 -0.91
C SER A 126 -17.16 -5.39 -0.68
N VAL A 127 -17.43 -6.67 -0.96
CA VAL A 127 -18.70 -7.36 -0.71
C VAL A 127 -18.46 -8.83 -0.33
N ALA A 128 -19.27 -9.37 0.57
CA ALA A 128 -19.33 -10.81 0.82
C ALA A 128 -20.23 -11.52 -0.20
N PRO A 129 -20.06 -12.84 -0.42
CA PRO A 129 -20.98 -13.61 -1.23
C PRO A 129 -22.43 -13.45 -0.76
N GLY A 130 -23.34 -13.20 -1.70
CA GLY A 130 -24.76 -12.90 -1.44
C GLY A 130 -25.08 -11.41 -1.29
N GLU A 131 -24.10 -10.55 -1.01
CA GLU A 131 -24.29 -9.09 -0.90
C GLU A 131 -24.43 -8.43 -2.29
N PRO A 132 -25.18 -7.32 -2.39
CA PRO A 132 -25.28 -6.54 -3.61
C PRO A 132 -24.09 -5.57 -3.77
N ILE A 133 -23.61 -5.42 -5.01
CA ILE A 133 -22.72 -4.34 -5.41
C ILE A 133 -23.37 -3.54 -6.54
N THR A 134 -23.37 -2.21 -6.43
CA THR A 134 -23.94 -1.32 -7.42
C THR A 134 -22.84 -0.59 -8.18
N PHE A 135 -22.96 -0.56 -9.51
CA PHE A 135 -22.07 0.17 -10.39
C PHE A 135 -22.75 1.41 -10.94
N HIS A 136 -22.02 2.52 -10.93
CA HIS A 136 -22.46 3.82 -11.40
C HIS A 136 -21.62 4.21 -12.61
N VAL A 137 -22.25 4.40 -13.77
CA VAL A 137 -21.54 4.62 -15.04
C VAL A 137 -22.01 5.90 -15.71
N SER A 138 -21.05 6.68 -16.21
CA SER A 138 -21.27 7.86 -17.06
C SER A 138 -20.70 7.59 -18.44
N VAL A 139 -21.48 7.87 -19.47
CA VAL A 139 -21.08 7.71 -20.87
C VAL A 139 -21.31 9.04 -21.58
N ARG A 140 -20.26 9.69 -22.11
CA ARG A 140 -20.38 11.06 -22.65
C ARG A 140 -21.44 11.16 -23.75
N THR A 141 -21.34 10.32 -24.77
CA THR A 141 -22.29 10.28 -25.88
C THR A 141 -23.29 9.17 -25.57
N PRO A 142 -24.60 9.46 -25.47
CA PRO A 142 -25.59 8.43 -25.17
C PRO A 142 -25.48 7.25 -26.13
N GLN A 143 -25.16 6.08 -25.58
CA GLN A 143 -25.00 4.84 -26.33
C GLN A 143 -25.11 3.65 -25.38
N PRO A 144 -25.43 2.46 -25.90
CA PRO A 144 -25.40 1.25 -25.11
C PRO A 144 -24.01 0.90 -24.58
N PHE A 145 -23.98 0.23 -23.42
CA PHE A 145 -22.76 -0.32 -22.83
C PHE A 145 -23.06 -1.62 -22.07
N ARG A 146 -22.01 -2.31 -21.66
CA ARG A 146 -22.08 -3.49 -20.78
C ARG A 146 -21.06 -3.39 -19.65
N ILE A 147 -21.30 -4.14 -18.59
CA ILE A 147 -20.37 -4.33 -17.48
C ILE A 147 -20.02 -5.81 -17.43
N ALA A 148 -18.74 -6.15 -17.58
CA ALA A 148 -18.22 -7.50 -17.42
C ALA A 148 -17.40 -7.55 -16.13
N VAL A 149 -17.68 -8.53 -15.27
CA VAL A 149 -16.98 -8.71 -14.00
C VAL A 149 -16.00 -9.87 -14.13
N TYR A 150 -14.75 -9.62 -13.76
CA TYR A 150 -13.67 -10.59 -13.77
C TYR A 150 -13.16 -10.82 -12.35
N ARG A 151 -12.82 -12.05 -11.98
CA ARG A 151 -11.97 -12.36 -10.83
C ARG A 151 -10.53 -12.38 -11.32
N LEU A 152 -9.64 -11.61 -10.72
CA LEU A 152 -8.22 -11.56 -11.04
C LEU A 152 -7.47 -12.61 -10.21
N GLY A 153 -6.41 -13.19 -10.78
CA GLY A 153 -5.74 -14.35 -10.19
C GLY A 153 -4.79 -15.04 -11.17
N HIS A 154 -4.33 -16.23 -10.84
CA HIS A 154 -3.34 -16.95 -11.65
C HIS A 154 -3.89 -17.41 -13.01
N TYR A 155 -4.88 -18.29 -13.02
CA TYR A 155 -5.54 -18.89 -14.19
C TYR A 155 -4.57 -19.29 -15.32
N ASP A 156 -3.57 -20.12 -15.02
CA ASP A 156 -2.51 -20.56 -15.95
C ASP A 156 -1.80 -19.38 -16.65
N GLY A 157 -1.60 -18.29 -15.91
CA GLY A 157 -0.97 -17.07 -16.40
C GLY A 157 -1.90 -16.07 -17.10
N ALA A 158 -3.17 -16.40 -17.36
CA ALA A 158 -4.10 -15.49 -18.05
C ALA A 158 -4.50 -14.25 -17.22
N GLY A 159 -4.28 -14.27 -15.91
CA GLY A 159 -4.42 -13.11 -15.03
C GLY A 159 -5.85 -12.82 -14.55
N GLY A 160 -6.86 -13.49 -15.09
CA GLY A 160 -8.23 -13.34 -14.63
C GLY A 160 -9.21 -14.30 -15.31
N ARG A 161 -10.43 -14.39 -14.79
CA ARG A 161 -11.53 -15.18 -15.34
C ARG A 161 -12.79 -14.33 -15.43
N LEU A 162 -13.51 -14.45 -16.54
CA LEU A 162 -14.81 -13.79 -16.69
C LEU A 162 -15.83 -14.49 -15.79
N MET A 163 -16.37 -13.78 -14.81
CA MET A 163 -17.32 -14.32 -13.84
C MET A 163 -18.76 -14.12 -14.30
N THR A 164 -19.06 -12.94 -14.86
CA THR A 164 -20.38 -12.62 -15.40
C THR A 164 -20.32 -11.43 -16.34
N THR A 165 -21.33 -11.32 -17.20
CA THR A 165 -21.58 -10.13 -18.02
C THR A 165 -22.99 -9.64 -17.76
N GLY A 166 -23.11 -8.37 -17.38
CA GLY A 166 -24.38 -7.71 -17.16
C GLY A 166 -25.21 -7.54 -18.45
N PRO A 167 -26.47 -7.09 -18.30
CA PRO A 167 -27.34 -6.80 -19.44
C PRO A 167 -26.77 -5.67 -20.31
N ARG A 168 -27.36 -5.48 -21.49
CA ARG A 168 -27.08 -4.29 -22.31
C ARG A 168 -27.81 -3.11 -21.66
N LEU A 169 -27.05 -2.11 -21.23
CA LEU A 169 -27.55 -0.94 -20.51
C LEU A 169 -27.51 0.29 -21.42
N THR A 170 -28.42 1.24 -21.21
CA THR A 170 -28.42 2.52 -21.92
C THR A 170 -27.53 3.52 -21.18
N GLY A 171 -26.40 3.89 -21.78
CA GLY A 171 -25.48 4.87 -21.24
C GLY A 171 -25.96 6.29 -21.50
N SER A 172 -25.77 7.16 -20.51
CA SER A 172 -25.97 8.60 -20.64
C SER A 172 -24.95 9.33 -19.79
N ARG A 173 -24.75 10.62 -20.08
CA ARG A 173 -23.78 11.43 -19.36
C ARG A 173 -24.32 11.79 -17.99
N GLN A 174 -23.56 11.47 -16.96
CA GLN A 174 -23.81 11.90 -15.59
C GLN A 174 -22.86 13.06 -15.20
N PRO A 175 -23.28 13.98 -14.33
CA PRO A 175 -22.51 15.19 -14.03
C PRO A 175 -21.23 14.90 -13.26
N THR A 176 -20.14 15.57 -13.62
CA THR A 176 -18.94 15.63 -12.77
C THR A 176 -19.13 16.77 -11.76
N PRO A 177 -19.14 16.48 -10.44
CA PRO A 177 -19.31 17.50 -9.40
C PRO A 177 -18.16 18.50 -9.39
N VAL A 178 -18.44 19.72 -8.92
CA VAL A 178 -17.41 20.70 -8.60
C VAL A 178 -16.73 20.31 -7.28
N PRO A 179 -15.41 20.46 -7.14
CA PRO A 179 -14.73 20.19 -5.87
C PRO A 179 -15.29 21.05 -4.74
N HIS A 180 -15.49 20.44 -3.56
CA HIS A 180 -15.95 21.14 -2.37
C HIS A 180 -14.97 22.28 -1.99
N PRO A 181 -15.44 23.51 -1.72
CA PRO A 181 -14.57 24.68 -1.59
C PRO A 181 -13.59 24.63 -0.41
N GLY A 182 -13.94 23.96 0.70
CA GLY A 182 -13.05 23.78 1.86
C GLY A 182 -12.11 22.58 1.72
N THR A 183 -12.69 21.39 1.64
CA THR A 183 -11.95 20.11 1.63
C THR A 183 -11.41 19.68 0.27
N GLY A 184 -11.87 20.27 -0.85
CA GLY A 184 -11.51 19.83 -2.19
C GLY A 184 -12.12 18.48 -2.62
N ALA A 185 -13.00 17.88 -1.81
CA ALA A 185 -13.64 16.61 -2.11
C ALA A 185 -14.43 16.67 -3.42
N ILE A 186 -14.35 15.61 -4.22
CA ILE A 186 -15.21 15.40 -5.40
C ILE A 186 -16.00 14.12 -5.14
N VAL A 187 -17.31 14.23 -5.01
CA VAL A 187 -18.21 13.13 -4.63
C VAL A 187 -19.33 13.07 -5.65
N CYS A 188 -19.38 12.00 -6.45
CA CYS A 188 -20.43 11.83 -7.46
C CYS A 188 -21.72 11.35 -6.81
N ASP A 189 -22.84 11.90 -7.27
CA ASP A 189 -24.18 11.36 -7.02
C ASP A 189 -24.75 10.82 -8.34
N TRP A 190 -24.04 9.83 -8.89
CA TRP A 190 -24.46 9.23 -10.15
C TRP A 190 -25.58 8.25 -9.88
N ARG A 191 -26.60 8.23 -10.74
CA ARG A 191 -27.66 7.23 -10.70
C ARG A 191 -27.08 5.83 -10.87
N PRO A 192 -27.54 4.85 -10.08
CA PRO A 192 -27.20 3.44 -10.27
C PRO A 192 -27.43 3.01 -11.72
N SER A 193 -26.46 2.29 -12.29
CA SER A 193 -26.58 1.72 -13.64
C SER A 193 -26.90 0.22 -13.60
N TRP A 194 -26.24 -0.51 -12.71
CA TRP A 194 -26.49 -1.94 -12.52
C TRP A 194 -26.14 -2.36 -11.10
N THR A 195 -27.07 -3.06 -10.44
CA THR A 195 -26.80 -3.75 -9.17
C THR A 195 -26.66 -5.24 -9.45
N HIS A 196 -25.52 -5.80 -9.09
CA HIS A 196 -25.26 -7.23 -9.17
C HIS A 196 -25.27 -7.82 -7.76
N ARG A 197 -26.09 -8.85 -7.55
CA ARG A 197 -25.99 -9.66 -6.32
C ARG A 197 -24.90 -10.69 -6.53
N VAL A 198 -23.83 -10.61 -5.74
CA VAL A 198 -22.71 -11.55 -5.84
C VAL A 198 -23.21 -12.96 -5.54
N PRO A 199 -23.05 -13.94 -6.46
CA PRO A 199 -23.40 -15.32 -6.20
C PRO A 199 -22.65 -15.87 -4.98
N THR A 200 -23.32 -16.73 -4.20
CA THR A 200 -22.72 -17.37 -3.01
C THR A 200 -21.55 -18.30 -3.35
N THR A 201 -21.37 -18.64 -4.63
CA THR A 201 -20.30 -19.50 -5.15
C THR A 201 -19.04 -18.73 -5.55
N TRP A 202 -19.05 -17.39 -5.50
CA TRP A 202 -17.85 -16.61 -5.81
C TRP A 202 -16.79 -16.76 -4.73
N VAL A 203 -15.59 -17.18 -5.14
CA VAL A 203 -14.43 -17.37 -4.28
C VAL A 203 -13.81 -16.03 -3.93
N SER A 204 -13.27 -15.89 -2.70
CA SER A 204 -12.56 -14.68 -2.30
C SER A 204 -11.49 -14.27 -3.32
N GLY A 205 -11.36 -12.99 -3.61
CA GLY A 205 -10.47 -12.53 -4.66
C GLY A 205 -10.51 -11.04 -4.89
N VAL A 206 -9.54 -10.58 -5.69
CA VAL A 206 -9.60 -9.27 -6.34
C VAL A 206 -10.49 -9.38 -7.56
N TYR A 207 -11.47 -8.50 -7.68
CA TYR A 207 -12.39 -8.45 -8.81
C TYR A 207 -12.27 -7.13 -9.55
N MET A 208 -12.55 -7.16 -10.84
CA MET A 208 -12.54 -6.00 -11.73
C MET A 208 -13.85 -5.94 -12.49
N ALA A 209 -14.59 -4.86 -12.32
CA ALA A 209 -15.72 -4.55 -13.19
C ALA A 209 -15.21 -3.71 -14.36
N VAL A 210 -15.31 -4.23 -15.59
CA VAL A 210 -14.94 -3.53 -16.80
C VAL A 210 -16.20 -3.01 -17.50
N PHE A 211 -16.26 -1.70 -17.67
CA PHE A 211 -17.28 -0.99 -18.41
C PHE A 211 -16.86 -0.91 -19.88
N GLN A 212 -17.75 -1.27 -20.80
CA GLN A 212 -17.47 -1.21 -22.24
C GLN A 212 -18.64 -0.58 -22.99
N ALA A 213 -18.38 0.57 -23.61
CA ALA A 213 -19.32 1.22 -24.53
C ALA A 213 -19.36 0.51 -25.89
N GLU A 214 -20.45 0.70 -26.64
CA GLU A 214 -20.64 0.11 -27.97
C GLU A 214 -19.59 0.59 -28.99
N ASP A 215 -19.09 1.82 -28.85
CA ASP A 215 -17.96 2.35 -29.63
C ASP A 215 -16.59 1.73 -29.29
N GLY A 216 -16.53 0.77 -28.36
CA GLY A 216 -15.34 0.02 -27.99
C GLY A 216 -14.48 0.64 -26.89
N HIS A 217 -14.78 1.84 -26.39
CA HIS A 217 -14.06 2.41 -25.26
C HIS A 217 -14.33 1.63 -23.98
N ARG A 218 -13.28 1.54 -23.15
CA ARG A 218 -13.32 0.81 -21.88
C ARG A 218 -12.77 1.65 -20.73
N SER A 219 -13.29 1.35 -19.55
CA SER A 219 -12.74 1.72 -18.25
C SER A 219 -13.09 0.63 -17.24
N CYS A 220 -12.54 0.68 -16.04
CA CYS A 220 -12.78 -0.32 -15.02
C CYS A 220 -12.83 0.27 -13.61
N THR A 221 -13.21 -0.56 -12.65
CA THR A 221 -13.06 -0.27 -11.23
C THR A 221 -12.83 -1.60 -10.49
N PRO A 222 -11.83 -1.67 -9.59
CA PRO A 222 -11.62 -2.85 -8.78
C PRO A 222 -12.53 -2.86 -7.55
N PHE A 223 -12.83 -4.06 -7.07
CA PHE A 223 -13.44 -4.31 -5.76
C PHE A 223 -12.98 -5.69 -5.27
N VAL A 224 -13.23 -6.00 -4.01
CA VAL A 224 -12.88 -7.31 -3.42
C VAL A 224 -14.14 -8.11 -3.10
N VAL A 225 -14.10 -9.41 -3.40
CA VAL A 225 -15.05 -10.35 -2.81
C VAL A 225 -14.36 -10.95 -1.59
N ARG A 226 -14.88 -10.62 -0.41
CA ARG A 226 -14.34 -11.07 0.89
C ARG A 226 -14.96 -12.41 1.28
N GLU A 227 -14.34 -13.12 2.21
CA GLU A 227 -14.87 -14.37 2.76
C GLU A 227 -14.87 -14.32 4.30
N PRO A 228 -15.86 -13.64 4.92
CA PRO A 228 -15.77 -13.19 6.31
C PRO A 228 -15.75 -14.32 7.35
N ASN A 229 -16.24 -15.51 7.01
CA ASN A 229 -16.43 -16.60 7.96
C ASN A 229 -15.35 -17.70 7.87
N ARG A 230 -14.44 -17.62 6.89
CA ARG A 230 -13.43 -18.66 6.66
C ARG A 230 -12.10 -18.26 7.30
N ALA A 231 -11.50 -19.18 8.03
CA ALA A 231 -10.09 -19.09 8.40
C ALA A 231 -9.22 -19.65 7.27
N ALA A 232 -8.13 -18.97 6.95
CA ALA A 232 -7.24 -19.27 5.84
C ALA A 232 -5.78 -19.06 6.24
N ASP A 233 -4.85 -19.63 5.50
CA ASP A 233 -3.42 -19.43 5.75
C ASP A 233 -3.02 -17.97 5.62
N LEU A 234 -3.44 -17.32 4.53
CA LEU A 234 -3.05 -15.97 4.20
C LEU A 234 -4.27 -15.06 4.00
N LEU A 235 -4.24 -13.86 4.59
CA LEU A 235 -5.11 -12.76 4.22
C LEU A 235 -4.33 -11.72 3.44
N VAL A 236 -4.70 -11.46 2.19
CA VAL A 236 -4.16 -10.35 1.40
C VAL A 236 -5.05 -9.12 1.59
N VAL A 237 -4.47 -8.02 2.05
CA VAL A 237 -5.18 -6.76 2.24
C VAL A 237 -4.77 -5.76 1.17
N LEU A 238 -5.75 -5.27 0.41
CA LEU A 238 -5.52 -4.28 -0.66
C LEU A 238 -5.66 -2.83 -0.18
N PRO A 239 -4.76 -1.92 -0.60
CA PRO A 239 -4.63 -0.59 -0.01
C PRO A 239 -5.60 0.44 -0.66
N PHE A 240 -6.91 0.19 -0.57
CA PHE A 240 -7.94 1.05 -1.21
C PHE A 240 -7.91 2.51 -0.73
N THR A 241 -7.58 2.74 0.55
CA THR A 241 -7.32 4.08 1.12
C THR A 241 -6.18 4.79 0.38
N THR A 242 -5.08 4.07 0.09
CA THR A 242 -3.95 4.58 -0.69
C THR A 242 -4.33 4.77 -2.16
N TYR A 243 -5.08 3.84 -2.76
CA TYR A 243 -5.60 4.02 -4.12
C TYR A 243 -6.39 5.32 -4.26
N GLN A 244 -7.26 5.65 -3.30
CA GLN A 244 -8.00 6.92 -3.35
C GLN A 244 -7.15 8.14 -3.02
N ALA A 245 -6.20 8.03 -2.10
CA ALA A 245 -5.26 9.11 -1.78
C ALA A 245 -4.50 9.63 -3.01
N TYR A 246 -4.20 8.73 -3.96
CA TYR A 246 -3.52 9.04 -5.21
C TYR A 246 -4.45 9.27 -6.41
N ASN A 247 -5.75 9.05 -6.27
CA ASN A 247 -6.70 9.19 -7.37
C ASN A 247 -7.00 10.68 -7.67
N GLN A 248 -6.40 11.22 -8.73
CA GLN A 248 -6.57 12.62 -9.16
C GLN A 248 -7.76 12.81 -10.11
N TRP A 249 -8.74 11.91 -10.07
CA TRP A 249 -9.89 11.98 -10.96
C TRP A 249 -10.68 13.29 -10.75
N PRO A 250 -11.15 13.94 -11.83
CA PRO A 250 -10.79 13.65 -13.22
C PRO A 250 -9.47 14.30 -13.65
N LEU A 251 -8.65 13.61 -14.44
CA LEU A 251 -7.51 14.18 -15.19
C LEU A 251 -7.98 15.02 -16.40
N ASP A 252 -8.93 15.92 -16.17
CA ASP A 252 -9.54 16.78 -17.18
C ASP A 252 -8.68 18.00 -17.53
N GLY A 253 -7.70 18.32 -16.68
CA GLY A 253 -6.89 19.53 -16.79
C GLY A 253 -7.42 20.71 -15.98
N ARG A 254 -8.46 20.56 -15.16
CA ARG A 254 -9.17 21.69 -14.51
C ARG A 254 -9.61 21.41 -13.09
N THR A 255 -10.26 20.27 -12.84
CA THR A 255 -11.00 20.05 -11.59
C THR A 255 -10.43 18.93 -10.74
N GLY A 256 -9.75 17.95 -11.33
CA GLY A 256 -9.21 16.79 -10.62
C GLY A 256 -8.28 17.13 -9.47
N LYS A 257 -8.50 16.44 -8.35
CA LYS A 257 -7.72 16.57 -7.11
C LYS A 257 -7.59 15.24 -6.38
N ASN A 258 -6.45 15.07 -5.71
CA ASN A 258 -6.17 14.00 -4.76
C ASN A 258 -5.46 14.58 -3.52
N LEU A 259 -4.95 13.74 -2.62
CA LEU A 259 -4.30 14.20 -1.39
C LEU A 259 -2.90 14.82 -1.62
N TYR A 260 -2.42 14.91 -2.85
CA TYR A 260 -1.11 15.50 -3.20
C TYR A 260 -1.21 16.66 -4.17
N LYS A 261 -2.15 16.61 -5.11
CA LYS A 261 -2.16 17.46 -6.30
C LYS A 261 -3.57 17.90 -6.62
N GLY A 262 -3.64 19.05 -7.25
CA GLY A 262 -4.80 19.57 -7.95
C GLY A 262 -4.33 20.48 -9.08
N TYR A 263 -5.25 21.01 -9.89
CA TYR A 263 -4.89 21.97 -10.92
C TYR A 263 -4.76 23.37 -10.33
N ALA A 264 -3.62 24.03 -10.56
CA ALA A 264 -3.40 25.43 -10.18
C ALA A 264 -4.11 26.40 -11.13
N ARG A 265 -4.16 26.02 -12.40
CA ARG A 265 -4.90 26.67 -13.48
C ARG A 265 -5.13 25.65 -14.59
N PRO A 266 -6.00 25.93 -15.59
CA PRO A 266 -6.28 24.97 -16.66
C PRO A 266 -5.01 24.46 -17.33
N GLY A 267 -4.85 23.13 -17.37
CA GLY A 267 -3.74 22.41 -17.95
C GLY A 267 -2.47 22.32 -17.10
N VAL A 268 -2.42 22.98 -15.92
CA VAL A 268 -1.22 23.05 -15.08
C VAL A 268 -1.49 22.39 -13.73
N VAL A 269 -0.87 21.22 -13.52
CA VAL A 269 -0.89 20.54 -12.22
C VAL A 269 -0.10 21.36 -11.21
N GLY A 270 -0.75 21.71 -10.12
CA GLY A 270 -0.17 22.42 -8.99
C GLY A 270 0.58 21.48 -8.03
N ASN A 271 1.10 22.08 -6.96
CA ASN A 271 1.74 21.39 -5.85
C ASN A 271 0.72 21.04 -4.74
N ASN A 272 1.22 20.62 -3.58
CA ASN A 272 0.42 20.32 -2.40
C ASN A 272 -0.55 21.44 -2.00
N ALA A 273 -0.30 22.72 -2.30
CA ALA A 273 -1.24 23.80 -1.96
C ALA A 273 -2.58 23.70 -2.72
N HIS A 274 -2.64 22.94 -3.81
CA HIS A 274 -3.83 22.81 -4.66
C HIS A 274 -4.59 21.49 -4.44
N ARG A 275 -4.09 20.63 -3.55
CA ARG A 275 -4.63 19.31 -3.24
C ARG A 275 -6.06 19.36 -2.69
N ALA A 276 -6.68 18.20 -2.61
CA ALA A 276 -7.81 17.98 -1.73
C ALA A 276 -7.31 17.50 -0.36
N PHE A 277 -8.08 17.78 0.68
CA PHE A 277 -7.93 17.20 2.01
C PHE A 277 -8.75 15.93 2.17
N HIS A 278 -9.83 15.79 1.39
CA HIS A 278 -10.75 14.65 1.44
C HIS A 278 -10.86 14.02 0.04
N VAL A 279 -10.83 12.69 -0.02
CA VAL A 279 -11.03 11.91 -1.25
C VAL A 279 -12.09 10.84 -1.03
N SER A 280 -13.10 10.79 -1.89
CA SER A 280 -14.23 9.86 -1.77
C SER A 280 -14.04 8.62 -2.65
N PHE A 281 -14.63 7.50 -2.22
CA PHE A 281 -14.79 6.28 -3.01
C PHE A 281 -15.96 6.37 -4.02
N ASP A 282 -16.85 7.37 -3.91
CA ASP A 282 -17.99 7.61 -4.80
C ASP A 282 -17.57 8.42 -6.03
N ARG A 283 -16.50 7.97 -6.69
CA ARG A 283 -15.97 8.56 -7.92
C ARG A 283 -15.11 7.55 -8.68
N PRO A 284 -15.00 7.65 -10.02
CA PRO A 284 -14.09 6.82 -10.79
C PRO A 284 -12.64 6.99 -10.36
N TYR A 285 -11.81 5.98 -10.64
CA TYR A 285 -10.37 6.16 -10.71
C TYR A 285 -9.99 6.85 -12.03
N SER A 286 -8.87 7.57 -12.03
CA SER A 286 -8.44 8.37 -13.20
C SER A 286 -8.26 7.54 -14.48
N ASP A 287 -8.50 8.19 -15.61
CA ASP A 287 -8.43 7.68 -16.97
C ASP A 287 -9.26 6.40 -17.20
N HIS A 288 -8.58 5.26 -17.29
CA HIS A 288 -9.20 3.97 -17.55
C HIS A 288 -9.63 3.25 -16.28
N GLY A 289 -9.37 3.83 -15.11
CA GLY A 289 -9.95 3.37 -13.85
C GLY A 289 -9.16 2.29 -13.10
N LEU A 290 -7.96 1.92 -13.58
CA LEU A 290 -7.02 1.14 -12.79
C LEU A 290 -6.33 2.05 -11.77
N PRO A 291 -6.34 1.72 -10.45
CA PRO A 291 -5.65 2.52 -9.47
C PRO A 291 -4.14 2.56 -9.72
N ARG A 292 -3.52 3.67 -9.31
CA ARG A 292 -2.06 3.81 -9.33
C ARG A 292 -1.44 2.74 -8.42
N TRP A 293 -0.43 2.02 -8.94
CA TRP A 293 0.32 0.95 -8.27
C TRP A 293 -0.44 -0.36 -8.02
N ALA A 294 -1.66 -0.51 -8.55
CA ALA A 294 -2.38 -1.77 -8.48
C ALA A 294 -1.60 -2.95 -9.11
N GLU A 295 -0.67 -2.67 -10.02
CA GLU A 295 0.23 -3.67 -10.60
C GLU A 295 1.07 -4.41 -9.56
N LEU A 296 1.44 -3.76 -8.44
CA LEU A 296 2.20 -4.39 -7.35
C LEU A 296 1.35 -5.46 -6.66
N ASP A 297 0.12 -5.09 -6.31
CA ASP A 297 -0.84 -5.98 -5.65
C ASP A 297 -1.25 -7.15 -6.56
N LEU A 298 -1.48 -6.88 -7.85
CA LEU A 298 -1.81 -7.90 -8.84
C LEU A 298 -0.61 -8.84 -9.10
N ALA A 299 0.62 -8.32 -9.06
CA ALA A 299 1.82 -9.14 -9.16
C ALA A 299 2.00 -10.06 -7.94
N PHE A 300 1.64 -9.64 -6.73
CA PHE A 300 1.61 -10.60 -5.62
C PHE A 300 0.45 -11.60 -5.76
N THR A 301 -0.75 -11.11 -6.08
CA THR A 301 -1.98 -11.90 -6.20
C THR A 301 -1.80 -13.09 -7.14
N ARG A 302 -1.29 -12.89 -8.36
CA ARG A 302 -1.14 -14.05 -9.28
C ARG A 302 -0.01 -14.98 -8.85
N TRP A 303 1.02 -14.49 -8.15
CA TRP A 303 2.12 -15.32 -7.65
C TRP A 303 1.69 -16.21 -6.48
N VAL A 304 1.00 -15.65 -5.49
CA VAL A 304 0.55 -16.39 -4.31
C VAL A 304 -0.49 -17.45 -4.69
N GLU A 305 -1.36 -17.14 -5.66
CA GLU A 305 -2.31 -18.11 -6.20
C GLU A 305 -1.64 -19.20 -7.05
N ALA A 306 -0.62 -18.85 -7.85
CA ALA A 306 0.18 -19.83 -8.59
C ALA A 306 0.89 -20.82 -7.64
N GLY A 307 1.24 -20.38 -6.44
CA GLY A 307 1.83 -21.20 -5.39
C GLY A 307 0.85 -22.19 -4.73
N GLY A 308 -0.45 -22.11 -5.04
CA GLY A 308 -1.46 -22.98 -4.45
C GLY A 308 -1.73 -22.69 -2.97
N HIS A 309 -1.38 -21.50 -2.48
CA HIS A 309 -1.60 -21.10 -1.09
C HIS A 309 -3.09 -20.90 -0.79
N ASP A 310 -3.48 -21.20 0.45
CA ASP A 310 -4.83 -20.95 0.92
C ASP A 310 -5.02 -19.48 1.29
N VAL A 311 -5.52 -18.69 0.35
CA VAL A 311 -5.57 -17.23 0.45
C VAL A 311 -6.99 -16.69 0.42
N THR A 312 -7.24 -15.64 1.20
CA THR A 312 -8.44 -14.80 1.12
C THR A 312 -8.04 -13.33 0.98
N TYR A 313 -9.00 -12.49 0.59
CA TYR A 313 -8.76 -11.10 0.26
C TYR A 313 -9.70 -10.17 1.02
N ALA A 314 -9.17 -9.02 1.41
CA ALA A 314 -9.93 -7.91 1.96
C ALA A 314 -9.37 -6.57 1.50
N THR A 315 -10.06 -5.48 1.82
CA THR A 315 -9.59 -4.11 1.58
C THR A 315 -9.17 -3.43 2.88
N SER A 316 -8.37 -2.37 2.78
CA SER A 316 -8.04 -1.53 3.92
C SER A 316 -9.28 -0.91 4.60
N VAL A 317 -10.40 -0.77 3.88
CA VAL A 317 -11.70 -0.35 4.44
C VAL A 317 -12.30 -1.46 5.31
N ASP A 318 -12.15 -2.74 4.94
CA ASP A 318 -12.60 -3.86 5.79
C ASP A 318 -11.82 -3.93 7.11
N LEU A 319 -10.53 -3.57 7.10
CA LEU A 319 -9.73 -3.41 8.33
C LEU A 319 -10.27 -2.25 9.18
N HIS A 320 -10.55 -1.11 8.56
CA HIS A 320 -11.08 0.05 9.26
C HIS A 320 -12.44 -0.24 9.94
N GLU A 321 -13.34 -0.91 9.23
CA GLU A 321 -14.69 -1.23 9.71
C GLU A 321 -14.72 -2.42 10.70
N GLY A 322 -13.56 -2.99 11.06
CA GLY A 322 -13.49 -4.12 12.00
C GLY A 322 -14.12 -5.40 11.46
N ARG A 323 -14.18 -5.58 10.14
CA ARG A 323 -14.77 -6.75 9.48
C ARG A 323 -13.82 -7.95 9.45
N ILE A 324 -12.56 -7.73 9.81
CA ILE A 324 -11.50 -8.74 9.80
C ILE A 324 -11.21 -9.13 11.24
N ASP A 325 -11.39 -10.41 11.52
CA ASP A 325 -10.85 -11.07 12.70
C ASP A 325 -9.45 -11.59 12.34
N PRO A 326 -8.36 -10.90 12.74
CA PRO A 326 -7.01 -11.26 12.33
C PRO A 326 -6.61 -12.66 12.81
N GLU A 327 -7.23 -13.16 13.89
CA GLU A 327 -6.92 -14.46 14.47
C GLU A 327 -7.28 -15.65 13.59
N ARG A 328 -8.08 -15.41 12.54
CA ARG A 328 -8.46 -16.40 11.53
C ARG A 328 -7.35 -16.69 10.53
N TYR A 329 -6.27 -15.92 10.56
CA TYR A 329 -5.21 -15.97 9.58
C TYR A 329 -3.87 -16.24 10.23
N THR A 330 -3.04 -17.03 9.57
CA THR A 330 -1.65 -17.25 9.99
C THR A 330 -0.80 -16.04 9.66
N ALA A 331 -1.00 -15.45 8.48
CA ALA A 331 -0.34 -14.21 8.11
C ALA A 331 -1.27 -13.23 7.38
N MET A 332 -1.08 -11.95 7.66
CA MET A 332 -1.65 -10.84 6.89
C MET A 332 -0.57 -10.27 5.97
N ILE A 333 -0.88 -10.19 4.68
CA ILE A 333 0.04 -9.74 3.63
C ILE A 333 -0.45 -8.43 3.03
N PHE A 334 0.45 -7.46 2.98
CA PHE A 334 0.27 -6.13 2.39
C PHE A 334 1.22 -6.02 1.19
N PRO A 335 0.76 -6.38 -0.01
CA PRO A 335 1.66 -6.63 -1.12
C PRO A 335 2.14 -5.35 -1.81
N GLY A 336 1.24 -4.39 -2.05
CA GLY A 336 1.55 -3.13 -2.69
C GLY A 336 1.85 -2.00 -1.72
N HIS A 337 1.91 -0.79 -2.25
CA HIS A 337 2.16 0.43 -1.49
C HIS A 337 0.97 0.80 -0.61
N ASP A 338 1.12 0.68 0.71
CA ASP A 338 0.04 0.87 1.68
C ASP A 338 0.33 2.03 2.66
N GLU A 339 0.24 3.27 2.15
CA GLU A 339 0.68 4.50 2.82
C GLU A 339 -0.34 5.07 3.83
N TYR A 340 -1.65 4.91 3.60
CA TYR A 340 -2.70 5.64 4.34
C TYR A 340 -3.51 4.74 5.26
N TRP A 341 -3.30 4.92 6.56
CA TRP A 341 -3.84 4.05 7.61
C TRP A 341 -4.62 4.83 8.65
N SER A 342 -5.82 4.33 8.96
CA SER A 342 -6.60 4.84 10.09
C SER A 342 -6.20 4.15 11.39
N LYS A 343 -6.51 4.78 12.53
CA LYS A 343 -6.29 4.18 13.84
C LYS A 343 -6.90 2.78 13.99
N PRO A 344 -8.17 2.53 13.64
CA PRO A 344 -8.74 1.17 13.71
C PRO A 344 -7.96 0.12 12.91
N MET A 345 -7.45 0.50 11.73
CA MET A 345 -6.62 -0.41 10.91
C MET A 345 -5.32 -0.77 11.63
N ARG A 346 -4.60 0.25 12.13
CA ARG A 346 -3.32 0.04 12.79
C ARG A 346 -3.48 -0.74 14.10
N ASP A 347 -4.46 -0.36 14.92
CA ASP A 347 -4.75 -1.04 16.19
C ASP A 347 -5.16 -2.51 15.95
N THR A 348 -5.85 -2.84 14.86
CA THR A 348 -6.20 -4.23 14.50
C THR A 348 -4.96 -5.05 14.15
N VAL A 349 -4.02 -4.45 13.42
CA VAL A 349 -2.77 -5.12 13.00
C VAL A 349 -1.78 -5.26 14.15
N GLU A 350 -1.69 -4.27 15.05
CA GLU A 350 -0.91 -4.39 16.29
C GLU A 350 -1.47 -5.54 17.17
N LYS A 351 -2.79 -5.61 17.34
CA LYS A 351 -3.44 -6.76 18.03
C LYS A 351 -3.19 -8.10 17.32
N ALA A 352 -3.12 -8.12 15.99
CA ALA A 352 -2.82 -9.32 15.24
C ALA A 352 -1.44 -9.87 15.61
N VAL A 353 -0.44 -8.99 15.75
CA VAL A 353 0.92 -9.37 16.16
C VAL A 353 0.93 -9.91 17.58
N ASP A 354 0.27 -9.24 18.52
CA ASP A 354 0.14 -9.71 19.91
C ASP A 354 -0.52 -11.09 19.98
N ALA A 355 -1.48 -11.33 19.09
CA ALA A 355 -2.25 -12.57 18.98
C ALA A 355 -1.54 -13.71 18.22
N GLY A 356 -0.33 -13.49 17.68
CA GLY A 356 0.42 -14.53 16.96
C GLY A 356 0.22 -14.56 15.44
N THR A 357 -0.50 -13.59 14.86
CA THR A 357 -0.70 -13.48 13.42
C THR A 357 0.47 -12.70 12.80
N HIS A 358 1.17 -13.36 11.87
CA HIS A 358 2.33 -12.79 11.20
C HIS A 358 1.97 -11.67 10.22
N LEU A 359 2.91 -10.76 9.95
CA LEU A 359 2.74 -9.68 8.98
C LEU A 359 3.83 -9.72 7.92
N ALA A 360 3.46 -9.49 6.65
CA ALA A 360 4.42 -9.22 5.58
C ALA A 360 4.01 -8.00 4.76
N PHE A 361 4.86 -6.97 4.78
CA PHE A 361 4.76 -5.81 3.91
C PHE A 361 5.76 -5.95 2.78
N LEU A 362 5.28 -6.08 1.54
CA LEU A 362 6.14 -6.31 0.37
C LEU A 362 6.43 -5.02 -0.41
N ALA A 363 6.13 -3.87 0.17
CA ALA A 363 6.44 -2.56 -0.40
C ALA A 363 7.23 -1.68 0.58
N ALA A 364 7.39 -0.39 0.25
CA ALA A 364 7.93 0.64 1.13
C ALA A 364 6.87 1.70 1.47
N ASN A 365 7.20 2.57 2.41
CA ASN A 365 6.38 3.70 2.84
C ASN A 365 5.01 3.26 3.36
N ASN A 366 5.01 2.15 4.09
CA ASN A 366 3.82 1.56 4.69
C ASN A 366 3.47 2.32 5.98
N ILE A 367 2.16 2.51 6.24
CA ILE A 367 1.66 3.10 7.51
C ILE A 367 2.24 4.50 7.75
N TYR A 368 2.44 5.30 6.69
CA TYR A 368 3.10 6.60 6.82
C TYR A 368 2.15 7.71 7.29
N PHE A 369 0.98 7.83 6.67
CA PHE A 369 -0.03 8.82 7.03
C PHE A 369 -1.13 8.22 7.90
N HIS A 370 -1.37 8.86 9.06
CA HIS A 370 -2.58 8.69 9.84
C HIS A 370 -3.73 9.40 9.13
N VAL A 371 -4.77 8.63 8.79
CA VAL A 371 -5.98 9.15 8.15
C VAL A 371 -7.22 8.86 8.97
N ARG A 372 -8.27 9.58 8.63
CA ARG A 372 -9.61 9.31 9.12
C ARG A 372 -10.51 8.89 7.97
N LEU A 373 -11.29 7.84 8.16
CA LEU A 373 -12.36 7.49 7.23
C LEU A 373 -13.67 8.05 7.79
N THR A 374 -14.47 8.68 6.93
CA THR A 374 -15.77 9.26 7.29
C THR A 374 -16.85 8.74 6.37
N ASP A 375 -18.08 8.75 6.88
CA ASP A 375 -19.25 8.28 6.17
C ASP A 375 -19.57 9.19 4.98
N ALA A 376 -20.30 8.65 4.00
CA ALA A 376 -20.90 9.44 2.94
C ALA A 376 -22.07 10.28 3.49
N PRO A 377 -22.49 11.34 2.77
CA PRO A 377 -23.64 12.15 3.15
C PRO A 377 -24.95 11.37 3.32
N ASP A 378 -25.08 10.21 2.66
CA ASP A 378 -26.25 9.32 2.77
C ASP A 378 -26.17 8.34 3.96
N GLY A 379 -25.12 8.43 4.78
CA GLY A 379 -24.89 7.58 5.95
C GLY A 379 -24.15 6.27 5.65
N THR A 380 -23.76 6.01 4.40
CA THR A 380 -22.93 4.83 4.09
C THR A 380 -21.56 4.97 4.75
N PRO A 381 -21.10 3.98 5.54
CA PRO A 381 -19.89 4.14 6.33
C PRO A 381 -18.61 4.21 5.49
N ALA A 382 -17.60 4.90 6.02
CA ALA A 382 -16.21 4.86 5.54
C ALA A 382 -16.00 5.15 4.03
N ARG A 383 -16.83 6.03 3.44
CA ARG A 383 -16.80 6.38 2.01
C ARG A 383 -15.82 7.49 1.65
N THR A 384 -15.24 8.19 2.62
CA THR A 384 -14.29 9.28 2.37
C THR A 384 -13.04 9.13 3.23
N VAL A 385 -11.85 9.30 2.63
CA VAL A 385 -10.57 9.38 3.32
C VAL A 385 -10.19 10.84 3.52
N ALA A 386 -9.99 11.27 4.76
CA ALA A 386 -9.54 12.60 5.13
C ALA A 386 -8.06 12.57 5.58
N CYS A 387 -7.27 13.53 5.08
CA CYS A 387 -5.87 13.72 5.46
C CYS A 387 -5.41 15.16 5.23
N TYR A 388 -4.91 15.82 6.28
CA TYR A 388 -4.40 17.18 6.21
C TYR A 388 -2.86 17.24 6.04
N LYS A 389 -2.17 16.11 6.21
CA LYS A 389 -0.71 15.94 6.05
C LYS A 389 0.06 16.91 6.95
N GLN A 390 0.73 17.91 6.38
CA GLN A 390 1.46 18.95 7.13
C GLN A 390 0.62 20.21 7.42
N THR A 391 -0.63 20.25 6.95
CA THR A 391 -1.57 21.32 7.31
C THR A 391 -2.29 20.91 8.59
N GLU A 392 -2.60 21.88 9.44
CA GLU A 392 -3.38 21.65 10.66
C GLU A 392 -4.72 21.00 10.34
N ASP A 393 -5.05 19.92 11.05
CA ASP A 393 -6.36 19.28 10.97
C ASP A 393 -7.38 20.15 11.73
N PRO A 394 -8.40 20.70 11.04
CA PRO A 394 -9.33 21.64 11.65
C PRO A 394 -10.30 20.99 12.65
N ALA A 395 -10.43 19.66 12.63
CA ALA A 395 -11.38 18.94 13.46
C ALA A 395 -10.89 17.52 13.76
N PRO A 396 -9.78 17.33 14.51
CA PRO A 396 -9.36 16.00 14.96
C PRO A 396 -10.46 15.34 15.79
N ASP A 397 -10.62 14.02 15.65
CA ASP A 397 -11.54 13.24 16.50
C ASP A 397 -10.75 12.50 17.60
N ALA A 398 -11.40 11.55 18.29
CA ALA A 398 -10.76 10.77 19.35
C ALA A 398 -9.55 9.91 18.88
N SER A 399 -9.38 9.72 17.57
CA SER A 399 -8.22 9.05 16.97
C SER A 399 -7.00 9.97 16.84
N GLY A 400 -7.18 11.29 17.03
CA GLY A 400 -6.15 12.31 16.85
C GLY A 400 -6.19 12.98 15.47
N PRO A 401 -5.29 13.94 15.22
CA PRO A 401 -5.21 14.65 13.94
C PRO A 401 -4.71 13.75 12.82
N THR A 402 -5.09 14.06 11.58
CA THR A 402 -4.52 13.38 10.41
C THR A 402 -3.17 14.00 10.01
N GLU A 403 -2.08 13.26 10.24
CA GLU A 403 -0.72 13.68 9.96
C GLU A 403 0.17 12.44 9.73
N ARG A 404 1.49 12.53 9.91
CA ARG A 404 2.34 11.33 9.88
C ARG A 404 2.21 10.57 11.18
N TRP A 405 2.20 9.25 11.10
CA TRP A 405 2.14 8.39 12.29
C TRP A 405 3.26 8.68 13.31
N ARG A 406 4.48 8.97 12.83
CA ARG A 406 5.62 9.36 13.68
C ARG A 406 5.54 10.76 14.30
N ASP A 407 4.62 11.61 13.84
CA ASP A 407 4.42 12.96 14.40
C ASP A 407 3.32 12.99 15.47
N LEU A 408 2.42 12.01 15.47
CA LEU A 408 1.36 11.88 16.47
C LEU A 408 1.94 11.79 17.88
N GLU A 409 1.26 12.47 18.80
CA GLU A 409 1.42 12.28 20.24
C GLU A 409 0.70 10.98 20.63
N ASP A 410 1.40 10.11 21.37
CA ASP A 410 0.78 8.96 21.99
C ASP A 410 -0.10 9.38 23.19
N GLU A 411 -0.75 8.41 23.83
CA GLU A 411 -1.63 8.64 25.00
C GLU A 411 -0.90 9.28 26.20
N HIS A 412 0.44 9.28 26.21
CA HIS A 412 1.29 9.90 27.22
C HIS A 412 1.85 11.27 26.78
N GLY A 413 1.40 11.80 25.63
CA GLY A 413 1.86 13.07 25.07
C GLY A 413 3.24 13.01 24.42
N LYS A 414 3.80 11.81 24.19
CA LYS A 414 5.13 11.65 23.59
C LYS A 414 5.01 11.55 22.07
N LYS A 415 5.70 12.45 21.38
CA LYS A 415 5.87 12.38 19.92
C LYS A 415 6.76 11.20 19.53
N ARG A 416 6.48 10.61 18.36
CA ARG A 416 7.18 9.43 17.80
C ARG A 416 6.86 8.10 18.45
N GLY A 417 6.00 8.05 19.47
CA GLY A 417 5.56 6.80 20.10
C GLY A 417 4.89 5.84 19.11
N ARG A 418 4.23 6.40 18.09
CA ARG A 418 3.61 5.64 16.98
C ARG A 418 4.41 5.74 15.68
N ALA A 419 5.73 5.88 15.71
CA ALA A 419 6.52 5.75 14.48
C ALA A 419 6.30 4.37 13.83
N GLU A 420 6.39 4.32 12.51
CA GLU A 420 6.20 3.11 11.70
C GLU A 420 7.22 2.04 12.10
N GLN A 421 8.46 2.46 12.37
CA GLN A 421 9.54 1.59 12.82
C GLN A 421 9.20 0.79 14.09
N GLY A 422 8.37 1.32 14.97
CA GLY A 422 7.95 0.61 16.20
C GLY A 422 7.08 -0.62 15.93
N LEU A 423 6.54 -0.78 14.72
CA LEU A 423 5.85 -1.99 14.28
C LEU A 423 6.66 -2.72 13.20
N LEU A 424 7.21 -1.96 12.25
CA LEU A 424 7.79 -2.46 11.00
C LEU A 424 9.29 -2.79 11.09
N GLY A 425 9.98 -2.34 12.14
CA GLY A 425 11.44 -2.46 12.28
C GLY A 425 12.26 -1.49 11.42
N VAL A 426 11.65 -0.95 10.36
CA VAL A 426 12.17 0.11 9.48
C VAL A 426 11.04 1.09 9.16
N GLN A 427 11.36 2.23 8.55
CA GLN A 427 10.35 3.22 8.18
C GLN A 427 10.74 3.99 6.93
N TYR A 428 9.76 4.64 6.29
CA TYR A 428 10.01 5.50 5.14
C TYR A 428 11.14 6.49 5.39
N ASN A 429 12.11 6.49 4.50
CA ASN A 429 13.23 7.41 4.56
C ASN A 429 13.49 8.17 3.25
N GLY A 430 12.94 7.77 2.10
CA GLY A 430 13.08 8.57 0.87
C GLY A 430 12.50 7.96 -0.41
N ILE A 431 12.56 8.76 -1.47
CA ILE A 431 12.20 8.38 -2.85
C ILE A 431 13.48 8.28 -3.65
N LEU A 432 13.65 7.19 -4.40
CA LEU A 432 14.84 6.99 -5.20
C LEU A 432 14.88 7.92 -6.42
N SER A 433 16.06 8.46 -6.75
CA SER A 433 16.28 9.19 -8.02
C SER A 433 16.28 8.25 -9.23
N GLU A 434 16.74 7.03 -9.03
CA GLU A 434 16.77 5.93 -10.00
C GLU A 434 16.79 4.59 -9.24
N PRO A 435 16.30 3.47 -9.83
CA PRO A 435 16.40 2.17 -9.21
C PRO A 435 17.85 1.81 -8.82
N ALA A 436 18.01 1.17 -7.66
CA ALA A 436 19.28 0.76 -7.09
C ALA A 436 19.29 -0.76 -6.83
N PRO A 437 20.48 -1.40 -6.76
CA PRO A 437 20.56 -2.80 -6.35
C PRO A 437 20.11 -2.97 -4.89
N LEU A 438 19.52 -4.11 -4.56
CA LEU A 438 19.42 -4.56 -3.17
C LEU A 438 20.74 -5.23 -2.78
N VAL A 439 21.37 -4.79 -1.70
CA VAL A 439 22.64 -5.34 -1.21
C VAL A 439 22.35 -6.28 -0.04
N VAL A 440 22.63 -7.56 -0.22
CA VAL A 440 22.30 -8.62 0.74
C VAL A 440 23.14 -8.51 2.01
N ARG A 441 22.48 -8.70 3.15
CA ARG A 441 23.07 -8.89 4.48
C ARG A 441 22.53 -10.15 5.13
N GLU A 442 23.26 -10.65 6.13
CA GLU A 442 22.90 -11.84 6.89
C GLU A 442 22.59 -13.06 6.00
N PRO A 443 23.46 -13.42 5.01
CA PRO A 443 23.16 -14.49 4.05
C PRO A 443 22.99 -15.88 4.70
N GLY A 444 23.46 -16.06 5.94
CA GLY A 444 23.24 -17.27 6.74
C GLY A 444 21.86 -17.37 7.38
N HIS A 445 21.07 -16.29 7.37
CA HIS A 445 19.71 -16.27 7.89
C HIS A 445 18.78 -17.15 7.02
N TRP A 446 17.84 -17.86 7.65
CA TRP A 446 16.95 -18.82 6.97
C TRP A 446 16.16 -18.21 5.81
N PHE A 447 15.89 -16.90 5.88
CA PHE A 447 15.20 -16.16 4.81
C PHE A 447 15.93 -16.30 3.47
N TRP A 448 17.27 -16.28 3.46
CA TRP A 448 18.08 -16.40 2.25
C TRP A 448 18.41 -17.86 1.88
N ALA A 449 17.92 -18.86 2.61
CA ALA A 449 18.25 -20.26 2.38
C ALA A 449 17.95 -20.70 0.94
N GLY A 450 18.90 -21.41 0.32
CA GLY A 450 18.75 -21.94 -1.04
C GLY A 450 18.80 -20.89 -2.16
N THR A 451 19.12 -19.63 -1.86
CA THR A 451 19.32 -18.58 -2.88
C THR A 451 20.74 -18.56 -3.46
N GLY A 452 21.73 -19.02 -2.68
CA GLY A 452 23.15 -18.95 -3.02
C GLY A 452 23.78 -17.56 -2.88
N LEU A 453 23.02 -16.58 -2.40
CA LEU A 453 23.46 -15.20 -2.20
C LEU A 453 24.56 -15.11 -1.12
N LYS A 454 25.50 -14.18 -1.32
CA LYS A 454 26.58 -13.87 -0.37
C LYS A 454 26.39 -12.49 0.26
N ASP A 455 27.06 -12.26 1.38
CA ASP A 455 27.08 -10.94 2.02
C ASP A 455 27.67 -9.90 1.05
N GLY A 456 26.98 -8.77 0.90
CA GLY A 456 27.35 -7.71 -0.04
C GLY A 456 27.00 -8.01 -1.50
N GLU A 457 26.41 -9.16 -1.83
CA GLU A 457 25.95 -9.45 -3.19
C GLU A 457 24.76 -8.56 -3.57
N GLU A 458 24.76 -8.08 -4.82
CA GLU A 458 23.73 -7.20 -5.35
C GLU A 458 22.67 -7.96 -6.15
N ILE A 459 21.40 -7.68 -5.85
CA ILE A 459 20.26 -8.00 -6.72
C ILE A 459 19.92 -6.73 -7.50
N SER A 460 20.22 -6.73 -8.79
CA SER A 460 20.15 -5.53 -9.64
C SER A 460 18.74 -4.93 -9.68
N ALA A 461 18.67 -3.60 -9.55
CA ALA A 461 17.46 -2.79 -9.73
C ALA A 461 16.23 -3.22 -8.90
N LEU A 462 16.42 -3.87 -7.75
CA LEU A 462 15.33 -4.32 -6.87
C LEU A 462 14.86 -3.23 -5.89
N VAL A 463 15.70 -2.25 -5.56
CA VAL A 463 15.29 -1.09 -4.76
C VAL A 463 14.76 -0.03 -5.70
N GLY A 464 13.49 0.37 -5.57
CA GLY A 464 12.88 1.30 -6.50
C GLY A 464 11.57 1.91 -6.00
N GLY A 465 11.22 3.06 -6.60
CA GLY A 465 10.10 3.89 -6.14
C GLY A 465 10.45 4.60 -4.84
N GLU A 466 10.17 3.94 -3.73
CA GLU A 466 10.42 4.43 -2.37
C GLU A 466 11.20 3.41 -1.57
N ALA A 467 11.85 3.87 -0.51
CA ALA A 467 12.64 3.03 0.37
C ALA A 467 12.31 3.31 1.85
N ASP A 468 12.29 2.19 2.58
CA ASP A 468 12.32 2.21 4.04
C ASP A 468 13.73 1.91 4.53
N GLY A 469 14.11 2.46 5.67
CA GLY A 469 15.37 2.12 6.32
C GLY A 469 15.31 2.34 7.81
N TYR A 470 16.33 1.84 8.48
CA TYR A 470 16.49 1.97 9.93
C TYR A 470 16.85 3.41 10.32
N ASP A 471 16.24 3.91 11.40
CA ASP A 471 16.51 5.20 12.03
C ASP A 471 16.71 4.99 13.53
N ASP A 472 17.93 5.20 14.01
CA ASP A 472 18.34 5.02 15.41
C ASP A 472 17.67 6.01 16.39
N ARG A 473 16.98 7.03 15.87
CA ARG A 473 16.24 8.03 16.66
C ARG A 473 14.77 7.68 16.84
N MET A 474 14.32 6.55 16.28
CA MET A 474 12.94 6.08 16.35
C MET A 474 12.85 4.82 17.21
N PRO A 475 11.68 4.54 17.81
CA PRO A 475 11.49 3.32 18.58
C PRO A 475 11.84 2.07 17.75
N SER A 476 12.46 1.10 18.42
CA SER A 476 12.48 -0.28 17.92
C SER A 476 11.13 -0.95 18.22
N PRO A 477 10.78 -2.02 17.50
CA PRO A 477 9.67 -2.87 17.89
C PRO A 477 9.83 -3.40 19.31
N GLU A 478 8.76 -3.27 20.09
CA GLU A 478 8.73 -3.74 21.48
C GLU A 478 8.62 -5.27 21.52
N GLY A 479 9.41 -5.90 22.40
CA GLY A 479 9.40 -7.36 22.56
C GLY A 479 9.79 -8.14 21.30
N ALA A 480 10.63 -7.58 20.42
CA ALA A 480 11.09 -8.25 19.21
C ALA A 480 12.57 -8.01 18.90
N GLU A 481 13.21 -9.03 18.36
CA GLU A 481 14.54 -8.94 17.77
C GLU A 481 14.43 -8.56 16.29
N ARG A 482 15.19 -7.55 15.85
CA ARG A 482 15.21 -7.10 14.45
C ARG A 482 16.50 -7.54 13.75
N THR A 483 16.33 -8.17 12.60
CA THR A 483 17.41 -8.47 11.64
C THR A 483 17.26 -7.62 10.39
N LEU A 484 18.34 -6.94 9.97
CA LEU A 484 18.40 -6.22 8.70
C LEU A 484 18.99 -7.14 7.64
N LEU A 485 18.14 -7.62 6.74
CA LEU A 485 18.47 -8.59 5.69
C LEU A 485 19.09 -7.92 4.45
N SER A 486 19.05 -6.58 4.39
CA SER A 486 19.75 -5.80 3.37
C SER A 486 20.20 -4.44 3.90
N GLU A 487 21.21 -3.87 3.23
CA GLU A 487 21.72 -2.51 3.46
C GLU A 487 22.10 -1.86 2.13
N SER A 488 21.11 -1.30 1.44
CA SER A 488 21.26 -0.89 0.04
C SER A 488 21.40 0.63 -0.08
N PRO A 489 22.58 1.16 -0.48
CA PRO A 489 22.74 2.60 -0.68
C PRO A 489 21.98 3.08 -1.92
N TYR A 490 21.30 4.22 -1.82
CA TYR A 490 20.61 4.83 -2.95
C TYR A 490 20.68 6.36 -2.92
N GLY A 491 20.47 6.97 -4.09
CA GLY A 491 20.37 8.42 -4.24
C GLY A 491 18.93 8.90 -3.99
N ASP A 492 18.74 9.85 -3.07
CA ASP A 492 17.43 10.44 -2.79
C ASP A 492 17.07 11.47 -3.89
N SER A 493 15.84 11.40 -4.41
CA SER A 493 15.37 12.29 -5.48
C SER A 493 15.32 13.77 -5.06
N PHE A 494 15.23 14.07 -3.75
CA PHE A 494 15.33 15.43 -3.21
C PHE A 494 16.76 15.82 -2.82
N GLY A 495 17.76 14.94 -3.05
CA GLY A 495 19.14 15.09 -2.62
C GLY A 495 19.90 16.28 -3.22
N LYS A 496 19.50 16.80 -4.37
CA LYS A 496 20.15 17.99 -4.99
C LYS A 496 19.72 19.32 -4.38
N ASP A 497 18.50 19.41 -3.85
CA ASP A 497 17.92 20.66 -3.33
C ASP A 497 17.59 20.60 -1.81
N GLY A 498 17.66 19.41 -1.19
CA GLY A 498 17.22 19.16 0.20
C GLY A 498 18.25 18.51 1.14
N GLY A 499 19.53 18.36 0.74
CA GLY A 499 20.63 17.90 1.60
C GLY A 499 20.65 16.39 1.93
N ARG A 500 19.82 15.57 1.28
CA ARG A 500 19.62 14.13 1.56
C ARG A 500 20.38 13.17 0.64
N GLY A 501 21.48 13.64 0.01
CA GLY A 501 22.07 13.06 -1.21
C GLY A 501 22.25 11.54 -1.28
N ARG A 502 22.48 10.86 -0.14
CA ARG A 502 22.56 9.39 -0.07
C ARG A 502 21.83 8.86 1.15
N ARG A 503 21.08 7.77 0.99
CA ARG A 503 20.33 7.07 2.03
C ARG A 503 20.59 5.57 1.94
N ILE A 504 20.17 4.84 2.98
CA ILE A 504 20.25 3.38 3.03
C ILE A 504 18.83 2.82 3.08
N GLN A 505 18.53 1.89 2.19
CA GLN A 505 17.34 1.05 2.26
C GLN A 505 17.67 -0.20 3.09
N ASN A 506 16.71 -0.68 3.87
CA ASN A 506 16.82 -1.94 4.59
C ASN A 506 15.56 -2.79 4.39
N THR A 507 15.77 -4.06 4.10
CA THR A 507 14.78 -5.13 4.26
C THR A 507 14.88 -5.63 5.69
N SER A 508 13.76 -5.66 6.40
CA SER A 508 13.71 -5.92 7.84
C SER A 508 12.87 -7.14 8.14
N LEU A 509 13.31 -7.93 9.11
CA LEU A 509 12.51 -8.97 9.74
C LEU A 509 12.58 -8.76 11.24
N CYS A 510 11.42 -8.70 11.89
CA CYS A 510 11.32 -8.67 13.35
C CYS A 510 10.70 -9.99 13.83
N GLU A 511 11.31 -10.63 14.80
CA GLU A 511 10.81 -11.82 15.47
C GLU A 511 10.44 -11.46 16.91
N HIS A 512 9.15 -11.48 17.21
CA HIS A 512 8.62 -11.18 18.54
C HIS A 512 8.87 -12.34 19.51
N GLU A 513 8.92 -12.06 20.81
CA GLU A 513 9.10 -13.07 21.87
C GLU A 513 8.06 -14.19 21.82
N ASN A 514 6.86 -13.91 21.32
CA ASN A 514 5.80 -14.89 21.11
C ASN A 514 5.95 -15.73 19.82
N GLY A 515 7.04 -15.53 19.06
CA GLY A 515 7.32 -16.19 17.77
C GLY A 515 6.71 -15.50 16.55
N THR A 516 6.05 -14.35 16.70
CA THR A 516 5.41 -13.65 15.57
C THR A 516 6.45 -12.96 14.70
N LEU A 517 6.39 -13.21 13.39
CA LEU A 517 7.22 -12.55 12.39
C LEU A 517 6.54 -11.32 11.79
N VAL A 518 7.28 -10.21 11.72
CA VAL A 518 6.93 -9.00 10.96
C VAL A 518 8.01 -8.73 9.93
N PHE A 519 7.70 -8.96 8.66
CA PHE A 519 8.61 -8.74 7.53
C PHE A 519 8.27 -7.47 6.76
N VAL A 520 9.30 -6.73 6.33
CA VAL A 520 9.17 -5.54 5.49
C VAL A 520 10.24 -5.57 4.40
N ALA A 521 9.80 -5.61 3.13
CA ALA A 521 10.68 -5.58 1.97
C ALA A 521 11.44 -4.24 1.86
N GLY A 522 10.74 -3.12 2.14
CA GLY A 522 11.32 -1.78 2.13
C GLY A 522 11.64 -1.24 0.72
N THR A 523 10.95 -1.75 -0.32
CA THR A 523 11.05 -1.29 -1.72
C THR A 523 9.76 -1.60 -2.49
N PHE A 524 9.36 -0.78 -3.46
CA PHE A 524 8.16 -1.05 -4.27
C PHE A 524 8.31 -2.24 -5.23
N LEU A 525 9.52 -2.56 -5.67
CA LEU A 525 9.71 -3.50 -6.78
C LEU A 525 9.71 -4.97 -6.35
N TRP A 526 9.62 -5.25 -5.04
CA TRP A 526 9.62 -6.62 -4.52
C TRP A 526 8.48 -7.49 -5.09
N PRO A 527 7.20 -7.05 -5.15
CA PRO A 527 6.11 -7.88 -5.67
C PRO A 527 6.28 -8.18 -7.15
N LEU A 528 6.82 -7.23 -7.93
CA LEU A 528 7.11 -7.43 -9.35
C LEU A 528 8.21 -8.49 -9.52
N ALA A 529 9.23 -8.48 -8.68
CA ALA A 529 10.33 -9.45 -8.73
C ALA A 529 9.89 -10.91 -8.48
N LEU A 530 8.66 -11.15 -8.01
CA LEU A 530 8.14 -12.50 -7.78
C LEU A 530 7.67 -13.21 -9.06
N GLN A 531 7.17 -12.48 -10.06
CA GLN A 531 6.64 -13.09 -11.27
C GLN A 531 6.56 -12.19 -12.51
N ASP A 532 6.76 -10.87 -12.39
CA ASP A 532 6.70 -9.99 -13.55
C ASP A 532 7.92 -10.28 -14.46
N PRO A 533 7.74 -10.67 -15.73
CA PRO A 533 8.87 -11.10 -16.55
C PRO A 533 9.98 -10.05 -16.74
N ALA A 534 9.66 -8.75 -16.58
CA ALA A 534 10.66 -7.69 -16.71
C ALA A 534 11.46 -7.44 -15.43
N HIS A 535 11.00 -7.95 -14.28
CA HIS A 535 11.60 -7.73 -12.96
C HIS A 535 11.92 -9.03 -12.22
N HIS A 536 11.45 -10.18 -12.71
CA HIS A 536 11.53 -11.47 -12.02
C HIS A 536 12.97 -11.81 -11.64
N ASP A 537 13.16 -12.13 -10.36
CA ASP A 537 14.41 -12.66 -9.84
C ASP A 537 14.14 -13.93 -9.02
N PRO A 538 14.65 -15.11 -9.43
CA PRO A 538 14.37 -16.37 -8.75
C PRO A 538 14.90 -16.42 -7.31
N ARG A 539 15.87 -15.56 -6.96
CA ARG A 539 16.42 -15.48 -5.59
C ARG A 539 15.44 -14.75 -4.67
N VAL A 540 14.80 -13.68 -5.16
CA VAL A 540 13.75 -12.94 -4.43
C VAL A 540 12.51 -13.82 -4.29
N GLU A 541 12.14 -14.53 -5.34
CA GLU A 541 11.06 -15.52 -5.29
C GLU A 541 11.35 -16.59 -4.24
N ARG A 542 12.55 -17.20 -4.26
CA ARG A 542 12.96 -18.22 -3.27
C ARG A 542 12.89 -17.67 -1.84
N ALA A 543 13.44 -16.48 -1.59
CA ALA A 543 13.41 -15.86 -0.26
C ALA A 543 11.97 -15.61 0.23
N THR A 544 11.09 -15.16 -0.66
CA THR A 544 9.67 -14.96 -0.34
C THR A 544 8.96 -16.28 -0.06
N ARG A 545 9.30 -17.38 -0.79
CA ARG A 545 8.79 -18.73 -0.46
C ARG A 545 9.27 -19.19 0.91
N ASN A 546 10.52 -18.95 1.28
CA ASN A 546 11.04 -19.27 2.60
C ASN A 546 10.28 -18.53 3.71
N LEU A 547 9.98 -17.23 3.49
CA LEU A 547 9.17 -16.42 4.41
C LEU A 547 7.79 -17.02 4.63
N ILE A 548 7.06 -17.27 3.53
CA ILE A 548 5.70 -17.83 3.62
C ILE A 548 5.75 -19.22 4.26
N GLN A 549 6.70 -20.08 3.89
CA GLN A 549 6.86 -21.39 4.53
C GLN A 549 7.09 -21.25 6.04
N ARG A 550 8.01 -20.39 6.47
CA ARG A 550 8.32 -20.18 7.89
C ARG A 550 7.11 -19.68 8.68
N MET A 551 6.34 -18.76 8.10
CA MET A 551 5.08 -18.28 8.71
C MET A 551 4.05 -19.42 8.86
N LEU A 552 3.98 -20.34 7.91
CA LEU A 552 3.03 -21.46 7.95
C LEU A 552 3.51 -22.63 8.82
N GLU A 553 4.81 -22.81 9.02
CA GLU A 553 5.39 -23.87 9.87
C GLU A 553 4.95 -23.77 11.34
N ALA A 554 4.75 -22.55 11.85
CA ALA A 554 4.24 -22.31 13.20
C ALA A 554 2.86 -22.95 13.45
N ARG A 555 2.13 -23.29 12.38
CA ARG A 555 0.82 -23.95 12.40
C ARG A 555 0.90 -25.48 12.43
N LEU A 556 2.01 -26.08 11.99
CA LEU A 556 2.13 -27.54 11.80
C LEU A 556 2.62 -28.28 13.05
N GLN A 557 3.19 -27.58 14.03
CA GLN A 557 3.71 -28.21 15.26
C GLN A 557 2.63 -28.55 16.30
N THR A 558 1.33 -28.45 15.96
CA THR A 558 0.21 -28.79 16.85
C THR A 558 -0.56 -30.06 16.47
N GLU A 559 -0.16 -30.76 15.40
CA GLU A 559 -0.86 -31.97 14.92
C GLU A 559 -0.18 -33.29 15.30
N VAL A 560 0.73 -33.31 16.29
CA VAL A 560 1.35 -34.55 16.81
C VAL A 560 0.86 -34.89 18.21
#